data_AF-A0AAX1UKX8-F1
#
_entry.id   AF-A0AAX1UKX8-F1
#
_cell.length_a   1.000
_cell.length_b   1.000
_cell.length_c   1.000
_cell.angle_alpha   90.00
_cell.angle_beta   90.00
_cell.angle_gamma   90.00
#
_symmetry.space_group_name_H-M   'P 1'
#
loop_
_entity.id
_entity.type
_entity.pdbx_description
1 polymer ?
#
loop_
_entity_poly.entity_id
_entity_poly.type
_entity_poly.pdbx_seq_one_letter_code
_entity_poly.pdbx_strand_id
1 'polypeptide(L)'
;MQSDPTANSAAPAAASSPRPFAGWALRTALLLEGQTGVKLVEPLLGAGNQRRAAAFMALAAWHAPSERHAEIFSDLKPAEFAGWLLEEDPAEMAELLSERCHDPQTLARLGEQPLSDPADYWIPPGALLH
;
A
#
# COMPACT_ATOMS: atom_id res chain seq x y z
N MET A 1 13.31 55.36 3.72
CA MET A 1 13.31 54.75 2.38
C MET A 1 14.06 53.43 2.53
N GLN A 2 13.36 52.30 2.65
CA GLN A 2 13.08 51.35 1.56
C GLN A 2 14.37 51.00 0.77
N SER A 3 14.80 49.75 0.67
CA SER A 3 13.97 48.62 0.21
C SER A 3 14.51 47.25 0.66
N ASP A 4 13.60 46.40 1.14
CA ASP A 4 13.64 44.96 0.88
C ASP A 4 13.36 44.71 -0.61
N PRO A 5 14.01 43.71 -1.23
CA PRO A 5 13.24 42.82 -2.09
C PRO A 5 13.62 41.34 -1.88
N THR A 6 12.64 40.61 -1.34
CA THR A 6 12.06 39.38 -1.90
C THR A 6 12.95 38.52 -2.82
N ALA A 7 13.25 37.31 -2.35
CA ALA A 7 13.15 36.10 -3.18
C ALA A 7 12.88 34.90 -2.27
N ASN A 8 11.66 34.85 -1.73
CA ASN A 8 11.12 33.63 -1.16
C ASN A 8 10.80 32.72 -2.35
N SER A 9 11.78 31.93 -2.79
CA SER A 9 11.59 30.87 -3.77
C SER A 9 10.81 29.73 -3.14
N ALA A 10 9.53 29.98 -2.86
CA ALA A 10 8.56 28.91 -2.66
C ALA A 10 8.41 28.22 -4.02
N ALA A 11 9.21 27.17 -4.23
CA ALA A 11 8.99 26.25 -5.33
C ALA A 11 7.52 25.81 -5.27
N PRO A 12 6.77 25.86 -6.38
CA PRO A 12 5.42 25.32 -6.39
C PRO A 12 5.54 23.85 -6.01
N ALA A 13 4.87 23.44 -4.93
CA ALA A 13 4.68 22.03 -4.63
C ALA A 13 4.15 21.40 -5.90
N ALA A 14 4.99 20.63 -6.59
CA ALA A 14 4.59 19.90 -7.78
C ALA A 14 3.34 19.14 -7.37
N ALA A 15 2.20 19.48 -7.97
CA ALA A 15 0.98 18.77 -7.74
C ALA A 15 1.23 17.34 -8.23
N SER A 16 1.61 16.48 -7.28
CA SER A 16 1.88 15.07 -7.54
C SER A 16 0.65 14.54 -8.25
N SER A 17 0.84 14.08 -9.49
CA SER A 17 -0.22 13.44 -10.25
C SER A 17 -0.95 12.45 -9.35
N PRO A 18 -2.30 12.35 -9.44
CA PRO A 18 -3.06 11.45 -8.61
C PRO A 18 -2.46 10.05 -8.69
N ARG A 19 -1.99 9.56 -7.55
CA ARG A 19 -1.24 8.31 -7.50
C ARG A 19 -2.21 7.16 -7.73
N PRO A 20 -1.95 6.26 -8.68
CA PRO A 20 -2.93 5.28 -9.10
C PRO A 20 -3.24 4.28 -7.98
N PHE A 21 -4.53 4.14 -7.68
CA PHE A 21 -5.11 3.08 -6.86
C PHE A 21 -6.21 2.44 -7.70
N ALA A 22 -5.86 1.39 -8.44
CA ALA A 22 -6.68 0.88 -9.53
C ALA A 22 -6.61 -0.65 -9.60
N GLY A 23 -7.31 -1.22 -10.58
CA GLY A 23 -7.24 -2.65 -10.88
C GLY A 23 -7.80 -3.53 -9.77
N TRP A 24 -7.14 -4.65 -9.50
CA TRP A 24 -7.57 -5.62 -8.47
C TRP A 24 -7.54 -4.99 -7.07
N ALA A 25 -6.53 -4.18 -6.75
CA ALA A 25 -6.39 -3.58 -5.42
C ALA A 25 -7.58 -2.68 -5.07
N LEU A 26 -8.03 -1.87 -6.04
CA LEU A 26 -9.23 -1.04 -5.87
C LEU A 26 -10.50 -1.87 -5.66
N ARG A 27 -10.69 -2.93 -6.47
CA ARG A 27 -11.86 -3.79 -6.35
C ARG A 27 -11.88 -4.51 -4.99
N THR A 28 -10.74 -5.04 -4.54
CA THR A 28 -10.64 -5.71 -3.24
C THR A 28 -10.90 -4.76 -2.08
N ALA A 29 -10.33 -3.55 -2.13
CA ALA A 29 -10.58 -2.53 -1.11
C ALA A 29 -12.07 -2.15 -1.05
N LEU A 30 -12.72 -1.89 -2.18
CA LEU A 30 -14.15 -1.55 -2.24
C LEU A 30 -15.05 -2.69 -1.74
N LEU A 31 -14.71 -3.95 -2.05
CA LEU A 31 -15.44 -5.11 -1.52
C LEU A 31 -15.33 -5.18 0.00
N LEU A 32 -14.12 -4.96 0.55
CA LEU A 32 -13.91 -4.88 2.00
C LEU A 32 -14.69 -3.71 2.62
N GLU A 33 -14.69 -2.52 2.01
CA GLU A 33 -15.49 -1.40 2.51
C GLU A 33 -16.99 -1.75 2.54
N GLY A 34 -17.50 -2.40 1.48
CA GLY A 34 -18.90 -2.80 1.40
C GLY A 34 -19.29 -3.87 2.42
N GLN A 35 -18.38 -4.79 2.75
CA GLN A 35 -18.61 -5.85 3.73
C GLN A 35 -18.52 -5.36 5.18
N THR A 36 -17.67 -4.38 5.45
CA THR A 36 -17.27 -4.00 6.82
C THR A 36 -17.79 -2.63 7.25
N GLY A 37 -18.10 -1.74 6.30
CA GLY A 37 -18.38 -0.33 6.54
C GLY A 37 -17.13 0.53 6.80
N VAL A 38 -15.94 -0.06 6.88
CA VAL A 38 -14.67 0.65 7.09
C VAL A 38 -14.22 1.33 5.80
N LYS A 39 -13.78 2.59 5.86
CA LYS A 39 -13.23 3.31 4.71
C LYS A 39 -11.74 3.00 4.53
N LEU A 40 -11.37 2.48 3.38
CA LEU A 40 -10.02 2.07 3.01
C LEU A 40 -9.48 2.89 1.83
N VAL A 41 -10.28 3.14 0.79
CA VAL A 41 -9.79 3.73 -0.47
C VAL A 41 -9.30 5.16 -0.27
N GLU A 42 -10.11 6.00 0.37
CA GLU A 42 -9.77 7.40 0.65
C GLU A 42 -8.50 7.54 1.52
N PRO A 43 -8.39 6.89 2.70
CA PRO A 43 -7.18 7.01 3.51
C PRO A 43 -5.93 6.46 2.82
N LEU A 44 -6.03 5.38 2.05
CA LEU A 44 -4.88 4.81 1.33
C LEU A 44 -4.43 5.67 0.14
N LEU A 45 -5.35 6.35 -0.55
CA LEU A 45 -5.00 7.33 -1.60
C LEU A 45 -4.19 8.50 -1.02
N GLY A 46 -4.54 8.96 0.18
CA GLY A 46 -3.83 10.03 0.88
C GLY A 46 -2.51 9.59 1.54
N ALA A 47 -2.30 8.30 1.74
CA ALA A 47 -1.18 7.79 2.53
C ALA A 47 0.21 7.94 1.87
N GLY A 48 1.26 7.85 2.69
CA GLY A 48 2.64 7.73 2.23
C GLY A 48 2.89 6.41 1.49
N ASN A 49 3.94 6.36 0.66
CA ASN A 49 4.20 5.19 -0.18
C ASN A 49 4.44 3.90 0.61
N GLN A 50 5.06 3.94 1.79
CA GLN A 50 5.25 2.74 2.61
C GLN A 50 3.92 2.11 3.05
N ARG A 51 3.01 2.93 3.60
CA ARG A 51 1.65 2.49 3.95
C ARG A 51 0.91 1.96 2.72
N ARG A 52 1.01 2.64 1.58
CA ARG A 52 0.38 2.18 0.33
C ARG A 52 0.93 0.82 -0.12
N ALA A 53 2.25 0.63 -0.06
CA ALA A 53 2.88 -0.62 -0.42
C ALA A 53 2.44 -1.77 0.49
N ALA A 54 2.52 -1.56 1.81
CA ALA A 54 2.07 -2.54 2.79
C ALA A 54 0.58 -2.90 2.61
N ALA A 55 -0.26 -1.89 2.35
CA ALA A 55 -1.67 -2.10 2.04
C ALA A 55 -1.88 -2.88 0.75
N PHE A 56 -1.11 -2.62 -0.31
CA PHE A 56 -1.21 -3.41 -1.54
C PHE A 56 -0.78 -4.86 -1.32
N MET A 57 0.30 -5.10 -0.58
CA MET A 57 0.72 -6.46 -0.21
C MET A 57 -0.36 -7.18 0.59
N ALA A 58 -0.93 -6.52 1.61
CA ALA A 58 -2.00 -7.09 2.41
C ALA A 58 -3.25 -7.40 1.57
N LEU A 59 -3.68 -6.45 0.72
CA LEU A 59 -4.80 -6.66 -0.19
C LEU A 59 -4.54 -7.79 -1.20
N ALA A 60 -3.29 -7.97 -1.64
CA ALA A 60 -2.91 -9.09 -2.51
C ALA A 60 -3.05 -10.41 -1.76
N ALA A 61 -2.55 -10.49 -0.53
CA ALA A 61 -2.63 -11.66 0.33
C ALA A 61 -4.08 -12.00 0.72
N TRP A 62 -4.97 -11.00 0.84
CA TRP A 62 -6.40 -11.20 1.04
C TRP A 62 -7.13 -11.64 -0.24
N HIS A 63 -6.77 -11.05 -1.39
CA HIS A 63 -7.43 -11.31 -2.66
C HIS A 63 -7.07 -12.68 -3.25
N ALA A 64 -5.80 -13.08 -3.13
CA ALA A 64 -5.25 -14.31 -3.66
C ALA A 64 -4.25 -14.91 -2.64
N PRO A 65 -4.76 -15.49 -1.53
CA PRO A 65 -3.90 -16.04 -0.49
C PRO A 65 -3.07 -17.22 -0.98
N SER A 66 -1.80 -17.26 -0.57
CA SER A 66 -1.01 -18.49 -0.55
C SER A 66 -1.40 -19.32 0.68
N GLU A 67 -0.91 -20.56 0.80
CA GLU A 67 -1.13 -21.38 2.00
C GLU A 67 -0.71 -20.63 3.28
N ARG A 68 0.47 -19.99 3.26
CA ARG A 68 0.96 -19.15 4.36
C ARG A 68 0.02 -18.00 4.68
N HIS A 69 -0.49 -17.29 3.68
CA HIS A 69 -1.41 -16.16 3.92
C HIS A 69 -2.75 -16.63 4.48
N ALA A 70 -3.23 -17.79 4.03
CA ALA A 70 -4.45 -18.39 4.56
C ALA A 70 -4.29 -18.77 6.04
N GLU A 71 -3.10 -19.24 6.46
CA GLU A 71 -2.77 -19.49 7.87
C GLU A 71 -2.68 -18.19 8.67
N ILE A 72 -2.01 -17.15 8.16
CA ILE A 72 -1.88 -15.85 8.86
C ILE A 72 -3.26 -15.23 9.12
N PHE A 73 -4.18 -15.35 8.16
CA PHE A 73 -5.49 -14.71 8.24
C PHE A 73 -6.63 -15.66 8.65
N SER A 74 -6.34 -16.89 9.07
CA SER A 74 -7.37 -17.93 9.27
C SER A 74 -8.49 -17.52 10.23
N ASP A 75 -8.14 -16.77 11.27
CA ASP A 75 -9.06 -16.32 12.32
C ASP A 75 -9.45 -14.85 12.21
N LEU A 76 -8.94 -14.14 11.20
CA LEU A 76 -9.09 -12.70 11.08
C LEU A 76 -10.39 -12.36 10.34
N LYS A 77 -11.30 -11.65 11.00
CA LYS A 77 -12.54 -11.19 10.37
C LYS A 77 -12.25 -10.07 9.37
N PRO A 78 -13.09 -9.89 8.32
CA PRO A 78 -12.90 -8.83 7.35
C PRO A 78 -12.77 -7.42 7.96
N ALA A 79 -13.52 -7.12 9.02
CA ALA A 79 -13.46 -5.82 9.69
C ALA A 79 -12.16 -5.64 10.49
N GLU A 80 -11.64 -6.71 11.10
CA GLU A 80 -10.36 -6.69 11.81
C GLU A 80 -9.21 -6.54 10.82
N PHE A 81 -9.27 -7.22 9.67
CA PHE A 81 -8.33 -7.02 8.57
C PHE A 81 -8.36 -5.59 8.03
N ALA A 82 -9.54 -4.99 7.85
CA ALA A 82 -9.68 -3.62 7.39
C ALA A 82 -9.11 -2.60 8.38
N GLY A 83 -9.35 -2.78 9.69
CA GLY A 83 -8.74 -1.96 10.74
C GLY A 83 -7.22 -2.11 10.77
N TRP A 84 -6.74 -3.35 10.76
CA TRP A 84 -5.32 -3.69 10.71
C TRP A 84 -4.59 -2.99 9.56
N LEU A 85 -5.19 -2.96 8.37
CA LEU A 85 -4.62 -2.30 7.19
C LEU A 85 -4.34 -0.80 7.39
N LEU A 86 -5.14 -0.12 8.21
CA LEU A 86 -5.03 1.32 8.47
C LEU A 86 -4.14 1.63 9.67
N GLU A 87 -4.14 0.76 10.68
CA GLU A 87 -3.54 1.03 11.99
C GLU A 87 -2.14 0.43 12.13
N GLU A 88 -1.89 -0.76 11.58
CA GLU A 88 -0.65 -1.52 11.80
C GLU A 88 0.59 -0.80 11.24
N ASP A 89 1.76 -0.98 11.82
CA ASP A 89 2.98 -0.41 11.22
C ASP A 89 3.26 -0.98 9.81
N PRO A 90 3.49 -0.15 8.77
CA PRO A 90 3.71 -0.64 7.42
C PRO A 90 4.91 -1.59 7.26
N ALA A 91 5.96 -1.44 8.08
CA ALA A 91 7.11 -2.35 8.04
C ALA A 91 6.77 -3.69 8.68
N GLU A 92 6.06 -3.69 9.81
CA GLU A 92 5.58 -4.92 10.46
C GLU A 92 4.60 -5.69 9.55
N MET A 93 3.68 -4.99 8.87
CA MET A 93 2.82 -5.59 7.85
C MET A 93 3.64 -6.26 6.75
N ALA A 94 4.64 -5.55 6.22
CA ALA A 94 5.45 -6.04 5.12
C ALA A 94 6.30 -7.25 5.53
N GLU A 95 6.85 -7.25 6.75
CA GLU A 95 7.63 -8.34 7.32
C GLU A 95 6.77 -9.59 7.58
N LEU A 96 5.56 -9.42 8.13
CA LEU A 96 4.62 -10.52 8.35
C LEU A 96 4.29 -11.24 7.03
N LEU A 97 4.04 -10.46 5.97
CA LEU A 97 3.58 -10.93 4.66
C LEU A 97 4.73 -11.37 3.75
N SER A 98 5.94 -10.87 3.97
CA SER A 98 7.09 -11.15 3.12
C SER A 98 8.39 -11.00 3.89
N GLU A 99 9.17 -12.09 3.96
CA GLU A 99 10.53 -12.14 4.51
C GLU A 99 11.56 -11.28 3.72
N ARG A 100 11.10 -10.44 2.80
CA ARG A 100 11.92 -9.75 1.80
C ARG A 100 11.78 -8.24 1.87
N CYS A 101 10.71 -7.74 2.49
CA CYS A 101 10.44 -6.31 2.59
C CYS A 101 10.83 -5.77 3.97
N HIS A 102 12.10 -5.94 4.34
CA HIS A 102 12.66 -5.32 5.55
C HIS A 102 13.20 -3.92 5.28
N ASP A 103 13.57 -3.62 4.03
CA ASP A 103 14.12 -2.31 3.66
C ASP A 103 12.98 -1.29 3.39
N PRO A 104 12.88 -0.20 4.16
CA PRO A 104 11.79 0.76 4.03
C PRO A 104 11.81 1.52 2.69
N GLN A 105 12.98 1.64 2.04
CA GLN A 105 13.08 2.30 0.73
C GLN A 105 12.55 1.40 -0.39
N THR A 106 12.90 0.12 -0.36
CA THR A 106 12.38 -0.90 -1.28
C THR A 106 10.86 -1.02 -1.16
N LEU A 107 10.34 -1.04 0.07
CA LEU A 107 8.90 -1.03 0.31
C LEU A 107 8.23 0.21 -0.29
N ALA A 108 8.80 1.41 -0.08
CA ALA A 108 8.23 2.64 -0.61
C ALA A 108 8.13 2.66 -2.16
N ARG A 109 9.00 1.95 -2.89
CA ARG A 109 8.93 1.86 -4.35
C ARG A 109 7.71 1.08 -4.83
N LEU A 110 7.32 0.05 -4.09
CA LEU A 110 6.09 -0.73 -4.36
C LEU A 110 4.81 0.04 -4.06
N GLY A 111 4.95 1.18 -3.37
CA GLY A 111 3.83 2.00 -2.94
C GLY A 111 3.35 2.99 -3.99
N GLU A 112 4.02 3.13 -5.13
CA GLU A 112 3.63 4.08 -6.18
C GLU A 112 2.31 3.67 -6.85
N GLN A 113 2.19 2.38 -7.16
CA GLN A 113 1.02 1.76 -7.77
C GLN A 113 0.94 0.27 -7.41
N PRO A 114 -0.26 -0.34 -7.40
CA PRO A 114 -0.37 -1.78 -7.24
C PRO A 114 0.31 -2.50 -8.42
N LEU A 115 0.94 -3.65 -8.15
CA LEU A 115 1.46 -4.52 -9.21
C LEU A 115 0.32 -5.05 -10.09
N SER A 116 0.63 -5.44 -11.34
CA SER A 116 -0.37 -5.93 -12.29
C SER A 116 -1.02 -7.23 -11.82
N ASP A 117 -0.20 -8.17 -11.33
CA ASP A 117 -0.64 -9.42 -10.72
C ASP A 117 -0.39 -9.38 -9.19
N PRO A 118 -1.40 -9.68 -8.34
CA PRO A 118 -1.21 -9.82 -6.89
C PRO A 118 -0.09 -10.80 -6.50
N ALA A 119 0.14 -11.86 -7.27
CA ALA A 119 1.15 -12.87 -6.97
C ALA A 119 2.59 -12.34 -7.12
N ASP A 120 2.79 -11.26 -7.88
CA ASP A 120 4.12 -10.69 -8.14
C ASP A 120 4.78 -10.14 -6.87
N TYR A 121 4.01 -9.82 -5.81
CA TYR A 121 4.57 -9.42 -4.51
C TYR A 121 5.40 -10.51 -3.84
N TRP A 122 5.25 -11.76 -4.27
CA TRP A 122 5.92 -12.93 -3.68
C TRP A 122 7.12 -13.39 -4.52
N ILE A 123 7.19 -12.97 -5.79
CA ILE A 123 8.21 -13.41 -6.74
C ILE A 123 9.55 -12.69 -6.47
N PRO A 124 10.70 -13.40 -6.50
CA PRO A 124 12.00 -12.75 -6.49
C PRO A 124 12.16 -11.72 -7.61
N PRO A 125 12.72 -10.52 -7.34
CA PRO A 125 13.00 -9.54 -8.39
C PRO A 125 13.84 -10.10 -9.56
N GLY A 126 14.65 -11.14 -9.33
CA GLY A 126 15.46 -11.81 -10.34
C GLY A 126 14.75 -12.91 -11.15
N ALA A 127 13.51 -13.28 -10.81
CA ALA A 127 12.76 -14.34 -11.49
C ALA A 127 11.77 -13.81 -12.55
N LEU A 128 11.56 -12.49 -12.62
CA LEU A 128 10.66 -11.83 -13.59
C LEU A 128 11.36 -11.47 -14.93
N LEU A 129 12.54 -12.03 -15.20
CA LEU A 129 13.38 -11.73 -16.38
C LEU A 129 13.39 -12.86 -17.44
N HIS A 130 12.34 -13.66 -17.55
CA HIS A 130 12.22 -14.68 -18.61
C HIS A 130 10.97 -14.52 -19.45
#